data_AF-A0A2T6ATT8-F1
#
_entry.id   AF-A0A2T6ATT8-F1
#
_cell.length_a   1.000
_cell.length_b   1.000
_cell.length_c   1.000
_cell.angle_alpha   90.00
_cell.angle_beta   90.00
_cell.angle_gamma   90.00
#
_symmetry.space_group_name_H-M   'P 1'
#
loop_
_entity.id
_entity.type
_entity.pdbx_description
1 polymer ?
#
loop_
_entity_poly.entity_id
_entity_poly.type
_entity_poly.pdbx_seq_one_letter_code
_entity_poly.pdbx_strand_id
1 'polypeptide(L)'
;MDGFRLLLSTMDGVKAYTRHGNEVSSRFPELLHPPIPGGTVLDGELTVTDSQGRPDFERVMKRLKTRDPMKVKRLARSLPVQYVVFDILMHRGETVMDRSLMER
;
A
#
# COMPACT_ATOMS: atom_id res chain seq x y z
N MET A 1 -1.52 -15.66 -1.02
CA MET A 1 -1.61 -14.45 -1.86
C MET A 1 -0.17 -13.98 -1.97
N ASP A 2 0.38 -13.90 -3.18
CA ASP A 2 1.82 -13.68 -3.42
C ASP A 2 2.05 -12.20 -3.75
N GLY A 3 1.79 -11.32 -2.80
CA GLY A 3 2.06 -9.90 -2.91
C GLY A 3 3.06 -9.43 -1.86
N PHE A 4 3.15 -8.10 -1.70
CA PHE A 4 4.09 -7.50 -0.77
C PHE A 4 3.35 -6.74 0.34
N ARG A 5 3.46 -7.21 1.59
CA ARG A 5 2.80 -6.57 2.74
C ARG A 5 3.26 -5.12 2.90
N LEU A 6 2.29 -4.23 3.02
CA LEU A 6 2.47 -2.79 3.07
C LEU A 6 1.51 -2.19 4.11
N LEU A 7 2.02 -1.33 4.97
CA LEU A 7 1.21 -0.48 5.83
C LEU A 7 1.00 0.88 5.15
N LEU A 8 -0.23 1.38 5.11
CA LEU A 8 -0.56 2.72 4.65
C LEU A 8 -1.06 3.55 5.85
N SER A 9 -0.36 4.63 6.18
CA SER A 9 -0.68 5.51 7.32
C SER A 9 -1.11 6.88 6.82
N THR A 10 -2.13 7.45 7.45
CA THR A 10 -2.58 8.84 7.27
C THR A 10 -2.42 9.68 8.55
N MET A 11 -1.56 9.25 9.49
CA MET A 11 -1.30 9.95 10.75
C MET A 11 -0.63 11.31 10.53
N ASP A 12 0.44 11.34 9.73
CA ASP A 12 1.26 12.53 9.45
C ASP A 12 1.46 12.68 7.93
N GLY A 13 0.35 12.90 7.24
CA GLY A 13 0.27 12.74 5.78
C GLY A 13 0.24 11.27 5.36
N VAL A 14 0.11 11.02 4.06
CA VAL A 14 -0.01 9.66 3.53
C VAL A 14 1.38 9.06 3.34
N LYS A 15 1.68 8.00 4.10
CA LYS A 15 2.96 7.29 4.05
C LYS A 15 2.75 5.79 3.91
N ALA A 16 3.63 5.15 3.14
CA ALA A 16 3.61 3.72 2.90
C ALA A 16 4.87 3.07 3.48
N TYR A 17 4.72 1.97 4.22
CA TYR A 17 5.81 1.27 4.88
C TYR A 17 5.82 -0.21 4.52
N THR A 18 7.01 -0.75 4.28
CA THR A 18 7.20 -2.20 4.17
C THR A 18 6.98 -2.89 5.52
N ARG A 19 6.81 -4.22 5.54
CA ARG A 19 6.79 -5.04 6.76
C ARG A 19 7.96 -4.82 7.74
N HIS A 20 9.08 -4.26 7.27
CA HIS A 20 10.27 -3.99 8.08
C HIS A 20 10.40 -2.50 8.47
N GLY A 21 9.35 -1.70 8.30
CA GLY A 21 9.33 -0.29 8.68
C GLY A 21 10.01 0.66 7.69
N ASN A 22 10.54 0.17 6.57
CA ASN A 22 11.12 1.06 5.55
C ASN A 22 10.03 1.86 4.85
N GLU A 23 10.16 3.18 4.82
CA GLU A 23 9.26 4.06 4.07
C GLU A 23 9.49 3.91 2.55
N VAL A 24 8.40 3.72 1.81
CA VAL A 24 8.38 3.50 0.36
C VAL A 24 7.32 4.36 -0.35
N SER A 25 6.77 5.37 0.33
CA SER A 25 5.72 6.29 -0.15
C SER A 25 6.00 6.83 -1.57
N SER A 26 7.22 7.29 -1.81
CA SER A 26 7.63 7.88 -3.09
C SER A 26 7.62 6.90 -4.26
N ARG A 27 7.56 5.59 -4.02
CA ARG A 27 7.52 4.55 -5.08
C ARG A 27 6.10 4.29 -5.60
N PHE A 28 5.09 4.69 -4.84
CA PHE A 28 3.68 4.39 -5.11
C PHE A 28 2.83 5.68 -5.06
N PRO A 29 3.08 6.66 -5.95
CA PRO A 29 2.33 7.92 -5.98
C PRO A 29 0.81 7.72 -6.13
N GLU A 30 0.38 6.62 -6.75
CA GLU A 30 -1.03 6.24 -6.89
C GLU A 30 -1.73 5.93 -5.56
N LEU A 31 -0.98 5.66 -4.48
CA LEU A 31 -1.55 5.38 -3.15
C LEU A 31 -1.61 6.62 -2.24
N LEU A 32 -1.09 7.77 -2.67
CA LEU A 32 -0.90 8.94 -1.79
C LEU A 32 -2.15 9.80 -1.58
N HIS A 33 -3.28 9.44 -2.18
CA HIS A 33 -4.57 10.13 -2.01
C HIS A 33 -5.70 9.12 -1.78
N PRO A 34 -5.62 8.30 -0.71
CA PRO A 34 -6.64 7.31 -0.43
C PRO A 34 -7.93 8.00 0.06
N PRO A 35 -9.12 7.48 -0.29
CA PRO A 35 -10.41 8.03 0.15
C PRO A 35 -10.74 7.57 1.58
N ILE A 36 -9.84 7.78 2.54
CA ILE A 36 -9.95 7.34 3.94
C ILE A 36 -9.69 8.51 4.89
N PRO A 37 -10.25 8.50 6.12
CA PRO A 37 -10.02 9.58 7.06
C PRO A 37 -8.55 9.67 7.50
N GLY A 38 -8.13 10.88 7.88
CA GLY A 38 -6.86 11.10 8.57
C GLY A 38 -6.78 10.31 9.88
N GLY A 39 -5.57 10.00 10.33
CA GLY A 39 -5.36 9.19 11.53
C GLY A 39 -5.69 7.70 11.36
N THR A 40 -5.65 7.19 10.13
CA THR A 40 -5.94 5.79 9.81
C THR A 40 -4.66 5.05 9.46
N VAL A 41 -4.50 3.83 9.94
CA VAL A 41 -3.43 2.91 9.54
C VAL A 41 -4.04 1.63 9.01
N LEU A 42 -3.81 1.35 7.73
CA LEU A 42 -4.27 0.14 7.06
C LEU A 42 -3.13 -0.86 6.93
N ASP A 43 -3.47 -2.15 7.06
CA ASP A 43 -2.60 -3.26 6.72
C ASP A 43 -3.16 -4.02 5.53
N GLY A 44 -2.28 -4.34 4.60
CA GLY A 44 -2.67 -4.82 3.31
C GLY A 44 -1.51 -5.34 2.50
N GLU A 45 -1.83 -5.74 1.28
CA GLU A 45 -0.91 -6.33 0.34
C GLU A 45 -0.89 -5.56 -0.97
N LEU A 46 0.32 -5.23 -1.42
CA LEU A 46 0.54 -4.73 -2.78
C LEU A 46 0.50 -5.89 -3.76
N THR A 47 -0.33 -5.73 -4.79
CA THR A 47 -0.39 -6.64 -5.93
C THR A 47 -0.35 -5.85 -7.23
N VAL A 48 0.02 -6.54 -8.30
CA VAL A 48 -0.08 -6.06 -9.67
C VAL A 48 -0.69 -7.20 -10.46
N THR A 49 -1.77 -6.93 -11.18
CA THR A 49 -2.45 -7.93 -12.00
C THR A 49 -1.98 -7.88 -13.46
N ASP A 50 -1.94 -9.04 -14.12
CA ASP A 50 -1.79 -9.13 -15.57
C ASP A 50 -3.10 -8.81 -16.30
N SER A 51 -3.09 -8.85 -17.64
CA SER A 51 -4.28 -8.60 -18.46
C SER A 51 -5.41 -9.63 -18.27
N GLN A 52 -5.14 -10.74 -17.59
CA GLN A 52 -6.12 -11.77 -17.22
C GLN A 52 -6.53 -11.67 -15.74
N GLY A 53 -6.09 -10.62 -15.02
CA GLY A 53 -6.42 -10.40 -13.62
C GLY A 53 -5.58 -11.25 -12.64
N ARG A 54 -4.55 -11.95 -13.11
CA ARG A 54 -3.73 -12.82 -12.25
C ARG A 54 -2.64 -12.00 -11.55
N PRO A 55 -2.39 -12.22 -10.25
CA PRO A 55 -1.28 -11.58 -9.55
C PRO A 55 0.07 -11.90 -10.21
N ASP A 56 0.91 -10.88 -10.35
CA ASP A 56 2.25 -10.96 -10.93
C ASP A 56 3.27 -10.40 -9.94
N PHE A 57 3.92 -11.31 -9.21
CA PHE A 57 4.88 -10.96 -8.16
C PHE A 57 6.15 -10.29 -8.72
N GLU A 58 6.60 -10.67 -9.91
CA GLU A 58 7.78 -10.04 -10.53
C GLU A 58 7.53 -8.56 -10.81
N ARG A 59 6.31 -8.23 -11.24
CA ARG A 59 5.88 -6.85 -11.46
C ARG A 59 5.75 -6.06 -10.17
N VAL A 60 5.25 -6.66 -9.09
CA VAL A 60 5.29 -6.04 -7.74
C VAL A 60 6.74 -5.73 -7.33
N MET A 61 7.65 -6.68 -7.48
CA MET A 61 9.06 -6.49 -7.15
C MET A 61 9.73 -5.44 -8.03
N LYS A 62 9.37 -5.35 -9.30
CA LYS A 62 9.83 -4.28 -10.21
C LYS A 62 9.39 -2.90 -9.74
N ARG A 63 8.13 -2.75 -9.32
CA ARG A 63 7.62 -1.49 -8.73
C ARG A 63 8.38 -1.16 -7.46
N LEU A 64 8.52 -2.13 -6.54
CA LEU A 64 9.19 -1.94 -5.27
C LEU A 64 10.67 -1.55 -5.40
N LYS A 65 11.42 -2.13 -6.34
CA LYS A 65 12.86 -1.86 -6.53
C LYS A 65 13.14 -0.53 -7.27
N THR A 66 12.15 0.06 -7.93
CA THR A 66 12.35 1.29 -8.72
C THR A 66 12.38 2.51 -7.80
N ARG A 67 13.49 3.27 -7.85
CA ARG A 67 13.71 4.48 -7.02
C ARG A 67 13.81 5.77 -7.82
N ASP A 68 14.17 5.67 -9.10
CA ASP A 68 14.29 6.83 -9.99
C ASP A 68 12.91 7.49 -10.19
N PRO A 69 12.72 8.78 -9.85
CA PRO A 69 11.41 9.42 -9.87
C PRO A 69 10.72 9.40 -11.25
N MET A 70 11.48 9.54 -12.33
CA MET A 70 10.95 9.52 -13.69
C MET A 70 10.45 8.11 -14.07
N LYS A 71 11.22 7.07 -13.71
CA LYS A 71 10.80 5.68 -13.89
C LYS A 71 9.60 5.33 -13.01
N VAL A 72 9.56 5.81 -11.76
CA VAL A 72 8.41 5.62 -10.86
C VAL A 72 7.14 6.19 -11.49
N LYS A 73 7.17 7.46 -11.93
CA LYS A 73 6.00 8.12 -12.54
C LYS A 73 5.53 7.40 -13.80
N ARG A 74 6.47 6.92 -14.63
CA ARG A 74 6.14 6.13 -15.83
C ARG A 74 5.48 4.80 -15.45
N LEU A 75 6.08 4.05 -14.53
CA LEU A 75 5.57 2.75 -14.10
C LEU A 75 4.24 2.86 -13.37
N ALA A 76 3.99 3.92 -12.60
CA ALA A 76 2.69 4.14 -11.95
C ALA A 76 1.54 4.24 -12.97
N ARG A 77 1.83 4.73 -14.19
CA ARG A 77 0.85 4.84 -15.27
C ARG A 77 0.72 3.55 -16.09
N SER A 78 1.84 2.91 -16.42
CA SER A 78 1.84 1.71 -17.28
C SER A 78 1.61 0.40 -16.52
N LEU A 79 1.84 0.42 -15.21
CA LEU A 79 1.83 -0.73 -14.34
C LEU A 79 1.36 -0.32 -12.92
N PRO A 80 0.12 0.14 -12.79
CA PRO A 80 -0.42 0.59 -11.51
C PRO A 80 -0.49 -0.59 -10.53
N VAL A 81 -0.14 -0.31 -9.27
CA VAL A 81 -0.36 -1.28 -8.20
C VAL A 81 -1.80 -1.26 -7.73
N GLN A 82 -2.26 -2.38 -7.18
CA GLN A 82 -3.46 -2.45 -6.36
C GLN A 82 -3.03 -2.67 -4.91
N TYR A 83 -3.74 -2.05 -3.97
CA TYR A 83 -3.52 -2.24 -2.54
C TYR A 83 -4.76 -2.92 -1.94
N VAL A 84 -4.60 -4.19 -1.57
CA VAL A 84 -5.68 -5.02 -1.03
C VAL A 84 -5.57 -4.98 0.49
N VAL A 85 -6.50 -4.28 1.13
CA VAL A 85 -6.53 -4.09 2.59
C VAL A 85 -7.21 -5.29 3.24
N PHE A 86 -6.66 -5.78 4.35
CA PHE A 86 -7.25 -6.87 5.12
C PHE A 86 -7.36 -6.59 6.63
N ASP A 87 -6.78 -5.49 7.14
CA ASP A 87 -6.91 -5.08 8.55
C ASP A 87 -6.81 -3.56 8.67
N ILE A 88 -7.43 -3.01 9.72
CA ILE A 88 -7.32 -1.60 10.13
C ILE A 88 -6.69 -1.60 11.51
N LEU A 89 -5.53 -0.97 11.66
CA LEU A 89 -4.78 -0.94 12.93
C LEU A 89 -5.12 0.30 13.75
N MET A 90 -5.39 1.42 13.06
CA MET A 90 -5.86 2.66 13.65
C MET A 90 -6.96 3.27 12.80
N HIS A 91 -7.94 3.89 13.43
CA HIS A 91 -9.02 4.62 12.77
C HIS A 91 -9.24 5.97 13.46
N ARG A 92 -9.17 7.07 12.71
CA ARG A 92 -9.38 8.44 13.22
C ARG A 92 -8.55 8.79 14.47
N GLY A 93 -7.31 8.29 14.53
CA GLY A 93 -6.36 8.55 15.62
C GLY A 93 -6.46 7.58 16.79
N GLU A 94 -7.41 6.65 16.78
CA GLU A 94 -7.58 5.64 17.82
C GLU A 94 -7.04 4.28 17.37
N THR A 95 -6.37 3.55 18.28
CA THR A 95 -6.06 2.14 18.04
C THR A 95 -7.35 1.33 18.07
N VAL A 96 -7.49 0.41 17.11
CA VAL A 96 -8.61 -0.55 17.06
C VAL A 96 -8.13 -2.00 17.16
N MET A 97 -6.82 -2.19 17.42
CA MET A 97 -6.18 -3.51 17.52
C MET A 97 -6.65 -4.34 18.73
N ASP A 98 -7.33 -3.73 19.69
CA ASP A 98 -8.01 -4.38 20.81
C ASP A 98 -9.35 -5.02 20.41
N ARG A 99 -9.93 -4.60 19.28
CA ARG A 99 -11.18 -5.15 18.73
C ARG A 99 -10.91 -6.41 17.92
N SER A 100 -11.94 -7.24 17.71
CA SER A 100 -11.84 -8.38 16.79
C SER A 100 -11.70 -7.92 15.34
N LEU A 101 -11.15 -8.76 14.47
CA LEU A 101 -10.96 -8.41 13.05
C LEU A 101 -12.26 -7.99 12.34
N MET A 102 -13.40 -8.56 12.74
CA MET A 102 -14.72 -8.25 12.16
C MET A 102 -15.28 -6.89 12.63
N GLU A 103 -14.71 -6.33 13.70
CA GLU A 103 -15.11 -5.04 14.28
C GLU A 103 -14.15 -3.91 13.91
N ARG A 104 -13.13 -4.21 13.09
CA ARG A 104 -12.13 -3.25 12.60
C ARG A 104 -12.49 -2.71 11.22
#